data_AF-A0A6H1L7T6-F1
#
_entry.id   AF-A0A6H1L7T6-F1
#
_cell.length_a   1.000
_cell.length_b   1.000
_cell.length_c   1.000
_cell.angle_alpha   90.00
_cell.angle_beta   90.00
_cell.angle_gamma   90.00
#
_symmetry.space_group_name_H-M   'P 1'
#
loop_
_entity.id
_entity.type
_entity.pdbx_description
1 polymer ?
#
loop_
_entity_poly.entity_id
_entity_poly.type
_entity_poly.pdbx_seq_one_letter_code
_entity_poly.pdbx_strand_id
1 'polypeptide(L)' 'MNTDGWICSVLDNAGAKLLALEEVGQFPAELRVSSDVYNSFVRLRHRELSDGVPLLVLGTAVAEDPQLTGDDFLLRP' A
#
# COMPACT_ATOMS: atom_id res chain seq x y z
N MET A 1 0.13 16.60 -12.42
CA MET A 1 -0.53 15.88 -11.31
C MET A 1 0.51 15.78 -10.20
N ASN A 2 0.26 16.31 -9.01
CA ASN A 2 1.21 16.17 -7.90
C ASN A 2 1.30 14.68 -7.55
N THR A 3 2.53 14.17 -7.49
CA THR A 3 2.85 12.78 -7.12
C THR A 3 2.28 12.41 -5.75
N ASP A 4 1.88 13.37 -4.93
CA ASP A 4 1.28 13.08 -3.62
C ASP A 4 -0.21 12.72 -3.72
N GLY A 5 -0.95 13.29 -4.67
CA GLY A 5 -2.41 13.12 -4.74
C GLY A 5 -2.86 11.72 -5.15
N TRP A 6 -2.14 11.09 -6.08
CA TRP A 6 -2.48 9.73 -6.53
C TRP A 6 -2.08 8.67 -5.48
N ILE A 7 -0.98 8.86 -4.75
CA ILE A 7 -0.57 7.98 -3.65
C ILE A 7 -1.61 7.99 -2.53
N CYS A 8 -2.09 9.17 -2.13
CA CYS A 8 -3.17 9.29 -1.14
C CYS A 8 -4.40 8.52 -1.60
N SER A 9 -4.78 8.62 -2.88
CA SER A 9 -5.93 7.87 -3.41
C SER A 9 -5.75 6.35 -3.32
N VAL A 10 -4.55 5.82 -3.58
CA VAL A 10 -4.27 4.38 -3.41
C VAL A 10 -4.42 3.97 -1.96
N LEU A 11 -3.87 4.76 -1.03
CA LEU A 11 -3.96 4.49 0.40
C LEU A 11 -5.40 4.56 0.93
N ASP A 12 -6.16 5.56 0.50
CA ASP A 12 -7.57 5.71 0.89
C ASP A 12 -8.41 4.52 0.40
N ASN A 13 -8.21 4.12 -0.86
CA ASN A 13 -8.93 2.99 -1.45
C ASN A 13 -8.50 1.65 -0.84
N ALA A 14 -7.20 1.43 -0.62
CA ALA A 14 -6.69 0.23 0.03
C ALA A 14 -7.17 0.15 1.48
N GLY A 15 -7.15 1.27 2.20
CA GLY A 15 -7.62 1.37 3.57
C GLY A 15 -9.10 1.05 3.71
N ALA A 16 -9.93 1.62 2.84
CA ALA A 16 -11.37 1.32 2.81
C ALA A 16 -11.64 -0.18 2.57
N LYS A 17 -10.90 -0.82 1.65
CA LYS A 17 -11.06 -2.27 1.41
C LYS A 17 -10.56 -3.12 2.58
N LEU A 18 -9.43 -2.77 3.19
CA LEU A 18 -8.89 -3.48 4.36
C LEU A 18 -9.88 -3.42 5.53
N LEU A 19 -10.46 -2.26 5.81
CA LEU A 19 -11.49 -2.10 6.84
C LEU A 19 -12.73 -2.94 6.54
N ALA A 20 -13.21 -2.94 5.29
CA ALA A 20 -14.37 -3.76 4.91
C ALA A 20 -14.11 -5.27 5.05
N LEU A 21 -12.86 -5.73 4.86
CA LEU A 21 -12.47 -7.13 5.08
C LEU A 21 -12.37 -7.46 6.56
N GLU A 22 -11.84 -6.55 7.37
CA GLU A 22 -11.77 -6.70 8.83
C GLU A 22 -13.18 -6.85 9.45
N GLU A 23 -14.17 -6.10 8.95
CA GLU A 23 -15.57 -6.23 9.37
C GLU A 23 -16.17 -7.63 9.15
N VAL A 24 -15.65 -8.39 8.18
CA VAL A 24 -16.05 -9.78 7.91
C VAL A 24 -15.04 -10.80 8.42
N GLY A 25 -14.09 -10.38 9.27
CA GLY A 25 -13.08 -11.25 9.88
C GLY A 25 -11.99 -11.75 8.93
N GLN A 26 -11.75 -11.04 7.82
CA GLN A 26 -10.69 -11.34 6.88
C GLN A 26 -9.52 -10.36 7.05
N PHE A 27 -8.32 -10.90 7.19
CA PHE A 27 -7.09 -10.13 7.44
C PHE A 27 -6.05 -10.48 6.38
N PRO A 28 -6.01 -9.75 5.25
CA PRO A 28 -5.00 -9.97 4.23
C PRO A 28 -3.59 -9.81 4.80
N ALA A 29 -2.68 -10.74 4.50
CA ALA A 29 -1.29 -10.60 4.90
C ALA A 29 -0.52 -9.58 4.05
N GLU A 30 -0.93 -9.38 2.79
CA GLU A 30 -0.16 -8.61 1.82
C GLU A 30 -1.03 -7.69 0.93
N LEU A 31 -0.60 -6.44 0.81
CA LEU A 31 -1.10 -5.44 -0.14
C LEU A 31 -0.07 -5.28 -1.26
N ARG A 32 -0.45 -5.69 -2.47
CA ARG A 32 0.36 -5.54 -3.68
C ARG A 32 0.01 -4.25 -4.41
N VAL A 33 1.02 -3.48 -4.75
CA VAL A 33 0.88 -2.21 -5.49
C VAL A 33 1.85 -2.16 -6.66
N SER A 34 1.58 -1.28 -7.63
CA SER A 34 2.49 -1.06 -8.76
C SER A 34 3.89 -0.61 -8.31
N SER A 35 4.89 -0.84 -9.16
CA SER A 35 6.29 -0.42 -8.93
C SER A 35 6.42 1.08 -8.60
N ASP A 36 5.64 1.92 -9.26
CA ASP A 36 5.68 3.37 -9.04
C ASP A 36 5.18 3.76 -7.65
N VAL A 37 4.11 3.09 -7.17
CA VAL A 37 3.57 3.29 -5.82
C VAL A 37 4.54 2.75 -4.78
N TYR A 38 5.04 1.52 -4.98
CA TYR A 38 5.97 0.88 -4.06
C TYR A 38 7.23 1.73 -3.86
N ASN A 39 7.84 2.19 -4.95
CA ASN A 39 9.03 3.06 -4.89
C ASN A 39 8.73 4.39 -4.20
N SER A 40 7.54 4.94 -4.36
CA SER A 40 7.13 6.15 -3.66
C SER A 40 6.99 5.90 -2.15
N PHE A 41 6.41 4.78 -1.73
CA PHE A 41 6.35 4.40 -0.33
C PHE A 41 7.73 4.12 0.27
N VAL A 42 8.63 3.47 -0.46
CA VAL A 42 10.03 3.27 -0.02
C VAL A 42 10.72 4.62 0.21
N ARG A 43 10.54 5.58 -0.70
CA ARG A 43 11.08 6.95 -0.52
C ARG A 43 10.49 7.66 0.70
N LEU A 44 9.16 7.58 0.88
CA LEU A 44 8.49 8.17 2.04
C LEU A 44 8.97 7.54 3.34
N ARG A 45 9.09 6.21 3.38
CA ARG A 45 9.63 5.49 4.52
C ARG A 45 11.05 5.95 4.86
N HIS A 46 11.96 6.02 3.89
CA HIS A 46 13.32 6.49 4.16
C HIS A 46 13.37 7.96 4.62
N ARG A 47 12.40 8.79 4.22
CA ARG A 47 12.32 10.19 4.63
C ARG A 47 11.79 10.35 6.06
N GLU A 48 10.79 9.57 6.43
CA GLU A 48 10.01 9.76 7.66
C GLU A 48 10.35 8.75 8.78
N LEU A 49 10.93 7.60 8.43
CA LEU A 49 11.17 6.47 9.33
C LEU A 49 12.63 6.03 9.30
N SER A 50 13.11 5.49 10.43
CA SER A 50 14.43 4.89 10.53
C SER A 50 14.56 3.65 9.64
N ASP A 51 15.79 3.36 9.21
CA ASP A 51 16.09 2.14 8.47
C ASP A 51 15.67 0.89 9.27
N GLY A 52 15.11 -0.10 8.55
CA GLY A 52 14.65 -1.37 9.14
C GLY A 52 13.17 -1.40 9.53
N VAL A 53 12.43 -0.30 9.45
CA VAL A 53 10.97 -0.32 9.65
C VAL A 53 10.28 -1.00 8.45
N PRO A 54 9.40 -2.00 8.66
CA PRO A 54 8.66 -2.60 7.56
C PRO A 54 7.71 -1.59 6.92
N LEU A 55 7.51 -1.69 5.61
CA LEU A 55 6.50 -0.90 4.93
C LEU A 55 5.14 -1.56 5.17
N LEU A 56 4.35 -0.95 6.05
CA LEU A 56 3.02 -1.44 6.42
C LEU A 56 1.96 -0.39 6.07
N VAL A 57 0.82 -0.85 5.57
CA VAL A 57 -0.40 -0.06 5.41
C VAL A 57 -1.49 -0.73 6.24
N LEU A 58 -1.96 -0.06 7.30
CA LEU A 58 -2.93 -0.61 8.27
C LEU A 58 -2.52 -2.01 8.80
N GLY A 59 -1.25 -2.19 9.14
CA GLY A 59 -0.71 -3.47 9.62
C GLY A 59 -0.53 -4.55 8.54
N THR A 60 -0.93 -4.29 7.30
CA THR A 60 -0.74 -5.19 6.16
C THR A 60 0.60 -4.92 5.49
N ALA A 61 1.37 -5.97 5.18
CA ALA A 61 2.66 -5.81 4.52
C ALA A 61 2.49 -5.33 3.08
N VAL A 62 3.28 -4.36 2.65
CA VAL A 62 3.22 -3.87 1.26
C VAL A 62 4.30 -4.56 0.42
N ALA A 63 3.88 -5.10 -0.73
CA ALA A 63 4.76 -5.72 -1.71
C ALA A 63 4.60 -5.06 -3.09
N GLU A 64 5.66 -5.10 -3.87
CA GLU A 64 5.64 -4.69 -5.27
C GLU A 64 5.01 -5.78 -6.15
N ASP A 65 4.17 -5.38 -7.10
CA ASP A 65 3.71 -6.22 -8.19
C ASP A 65 3.91 -5.49 -9.54
N PRO A 66 4.90 -5.89 -10.35
CA PRO A 66 5.21 -5.24 -11.62
C PRO A 66 4.11 -5.36 -12.69
N GLN A 67 3.10 -6.20 -12.48
CA GLN A 67 1.96 -6.35 -13.39
C GLN A 67 0.87 -5.30 -13.17
N LEU A 68 0.89 -4.62 -12.02
CA LEU A 68 -0.06 -3.55 -11.69
C LEU A 68 0.42 -2.21 -12.26
N THR A 69 -0.53 -1.39 -12.69
CA THR A 69 -0.25 -0.07 -13.28
C THR A 69 -1.00 1.03 -12.56
N GLY A 70 -0.42 2.22 -12.48
CA GLY A 70 -1.09 3.37 -11.86
C GLY A 70 -1.52 3.09 -10.43
N ASP A 71 -2.80 3.34 -10.13
CA ASP A 71 -3.44 3.22 -8.82
C ASP A 71 -4.05 1.83 -8.53
N ASP A 72 -3.79 0.84 -9.38
CA ASP A 72 -4.21 -0.54 -9.14
C ASP A 72 -3.52 -1.15 -7.91
N PHE A 73 -4.28 -1.94 -7.15
CA PHE A 73 -3.77 -2.72 -6.03
C PHE A 73 -4.51 -4.05 -5.89
N LEU A 74 -3.83 -5.03 -5.27
CA LEU A 74 -4.40 -6.34 -4.94
C LEU A 74 -4.17 -6.65 -3.45
N LEU A 75 -5.15 -7.30 -2.84
CA LEU A 75 -5.02 -7.85 -1.49
C LEU A 75 -4.84 -9.36 -1.61
N ARG A 76 -3.83 -9.89 -0.92
CA ARG A 76 -3.55 -11.33 -0.85
C ARG A 76 -3.75 -11.82 0.58
N PRO A 77 -4.32 -13.04 0.75
CA PRO A 77 -4.43 -13.68 2.06
C PRO A 77 -3.09 -13.76 2.77
#